data_AF-A0A351T5L0-F1
#
_entry.id   AF-A0A351T5L0-F1
#
_cell.length_a   1.000
_cell.length_b   1.000
_cell.length_c   1.000
_cell.angle_alpha   90.00
_cell.angle_beta   90.00
_cell.angle_gamma   90.00
#
_symmetry.space_group_name_H-M   'P 1'
#
loop_
_entity.id
_entity.type
_entity.pdbx_description
1 polymer ?
#
loop_
_entity_poly.entity_id
_entity_poly.type
_entity_poly.pdbx_seq_one_letter_code
_entity_poly.pdbx_strand_id
1 'polypeptide(L)'
;MGPGDHLYLIDGSGYIFRAYHALPPLTRKRDGMPVGAVSGFCNMLYKLLEDTKAGETVTHIAVIFDSARKTFRNDIYPDYKANRDEPPEDLKPQFGLIRDA
;
A
#
# COMPACT_ATOMS: atom_id res chain seq x y z
N MET A 1 11.84 -18.71 9.95
CA MET A 1 12.98 -17.89 9.50
C MET A 1 14.23 -18.43 10.16
N GLY A 2 15.28 -18.65 9.37
CA GLY A 2 16.58 -19.15 9.82
C GLY A 2 17.66 -18.05 9.84
N PRO A 3 18.89 -18.39 10.24
CA PRO A 3 20.03 -17.48 10.19
C PRO A 3 20.28 -16.98 8.76
N GLY A 4 20.38 -15.67 8.56
CA GLY A 4 20.58 -15.04 7.25
C GLY A 4 19.29 -14.75 6.48
N ASP A 5 18.12 -15.06 7.04
CA ASP A 5 16.85 -14.61 6.48
C ASP A 5 16.54 -13.14 6.86
N HIS A 6 16.23 -12.32 5.87
CA HIS A 6 15.76 -10.94 6.06
C HIS A 6 14.29 -10.83 5.64
N LEU A 7 13.43 -10.36 6.56
CA LEU A 7 12.00 -10.11 6.36
C LEU A 7 11.71 -8.62 6.30
N TYR A 8 11.06 -8.20 5.21
CA TYR A 8 10.64 -6.81 5.04
C TYR A 8 9.14 -6.68 5.28
N LEU A 9 8.77 -5.78 6.19
CA LEU A 9 7.39 -5.47 6.53
C LEU A 9 7.04 -4.11 5.95
N ILE A 10 6.06 -4.07 5.06
CA ILE A 10 5.69 -2.87 4.31
C ILE A 10 4.32 -2.40 4.77
N ASP A 11 4.20 -1.13 5.16
CA ASP A 11 2.89 -0.48 5.36
C ASP A 11 2.23 -0.24 3.99
N GLY A 12 1.35 -1.16 3.60
CA GLY A 12 0.65 -1.11 2.32
C GLY A 12 -0.29 0.07 2.22
N SER A 13 -0.99 0.41 3.31
CA SER A 13 -1.90 1.55 3.34
C SER A 13 -1.15 2.86 3.08
N GLY A 14 -0.03 3.08 3.77
CA GLY A 14 0.82 4.25 3.53
C GLY A 14 1.38 4.31 2.11
N TYR A 15 1.82 3.17 1.56
CA TYR A 15 2.34 3.09 0.19
C TYR A 15 1.29 3.41 -0.87
N ILE A 16 0.05 2.95 -0.69
CA ILE A 16 -1.06 3.25 -1.62
C ILE A 16 -1.30 4.76 -1.72
N PHE A 17 -1.41 5.45 -0.58
CA PHE A 17 -1.61 6.91 -0.57
C PHE A 17 -0.40 7.64 -1.16
N ARG A 18 0.84 7.20 -0.87
CA ARG A 18 2.04 7.77 -1.49
C ARG A 18 2.02 7.59 -3.01
N ALA A 19 1.68 6.40 -3.50
CA ALA A 19 1.58 6.11 -4.93
C ALA A 19 0.51 6.96 -5.62
N TYR A 20 -0.65 7.13 -4.98
CA TYR A 20 -1.75 7.96 -5.46
C TYR A 20 -1.33 9.42 -5.67
N HIS A 21 -0.62 10.00 -4.70
CA HIS A 21 -0.17 11.40 -4.78
C HIS A 21 1.08 11.62 -5.63
N ALA A 22 1.88 10.58 -5.89
CA ALA A 22 3.14 10.70 -6.62
C ALA A 22 2.98 10.68 -8.14
N LEU A 23 1.91 10.07 -8.66
CA LEU A 23 1.70 9.92 -10.10
C LEU A 23 0.49 10.74 -10.56
N PRO A 24 0.52 11.29 -11.80
CA PRO A 24 -0.66 11.90 -12.38
C PRO A 24 -1.77 10.85 -12.56
N PRO A 25 -3.05 11.26 -12.62
CA PRO A 25 -4.16 10.34 -12.83
C PRO A 25 -3.94 9.50 -14.10
N LEU A 26 -3.79 8.19 -13.90
CA LEU A 26 -3.62 7.22 -14.99
C LEU A 26 -4.87 6.35 -15.05
N THR A 27 -5.47 6.25 -16.24
CA THR A 27 -6.65 5.44 -16.48
C THR A 27 -6.37 4.32 -17.47
N ARG A 28 -6.93 3.14 -17.21
CA ARG A 28 -6.87 2.00 -18.11
C ARG A 28 -7.73 2.27 -19.33
N LYS A 29 -7.14 2.25 -20.52
CA LYS A 29 -7.83 2.61 -21.79
C LYS A 29 -9.07 1.78 -22.11
N ARG A 30 -9.14 0.53 -21.64
CA ARG A 30 -10.22 -0.42 -21.98
C ARG A 30 -11.56 -0.05 -21.33
N ASP A 31 -11.53 0.41 -20.09
CA ASP A 31 -12.73 0.57 -19.25
C ASP A 31 -12.70 1.87 -18.41
N GLY A 32 -11.70 2.72 -18.60
CA GLY A 32 -11.56 3.98 -17.88
C GLY A 32 -11.13 3.85 -16.43
N MET A 33 -10.85 2.64 -15.94
CA MET A 33 -10.54 2.37 -14.54
C MET A 33 -9.27 3.13 -14.10
N PRO A 34 -9.30 3.96 -13.04
CA PRO A 34 -8.10 4.55 -12.46
C PRO A 34 -7.14 3.46 -11.99
N VAL A 35 -5.87 3.58 -12.35
CA VAL A 35 -4.81 2.60 -12.05
C VAL A 35 -3.48 3.26 -11.65
N GLY A 36 -3.48 4.58 -11.43
CA GLY A 36 -2.29 5.33 -11.05
C GLY A 36 -1.66 4.84 -9.74
N ALA A 37 -2.47 4.64 -8.70
CA ALA A 37 -2.00 4.15 -7.41
C ALA A 37 -1.52 2.69 -7.52
N VAL A 38 -2.21 1.85 -8.32
CA VAL A 38 -1.77 0.46 -8.60
C VAL A 38 -0.38 0.46 -9.22
N SER A 39 -0.18 1.23 -10.29
CA SER A 39 1.10 1.29 -10.99
C SER A 39 2.21 1.85 -10.09
N GLY A 40 1.93 2.93 -9.35
CA GLY A 40 2.89 3.50 -8.41
C GLY A 40 3.28 2.55 -7.30
N PHE A 41 2.30 1.83 -6.74
CA PHE A 41 2.52 0.84 -5.68
C PHE A 41 3.43 -0.30 -6.17
N CYS A 42 3.11 -0.92 -7.31
CA CYS A 42 3.93 -1.98 -7.88
C CYS A 42 5.35 -1.50 -8.22
N ASN A 43 5.49 -0.29 -8.77
CA ASN A 43 6.80 0.29 -9.07
C ASN A 43 7.63 0.53 -7.79
N MET A 44 7.00 1.00 -6.70
CA MET A 44 7.68 1.19 -5.42
C MET A 44 8.14 -0.14 -4.81
N LEU A 45 7.30 -1.18 -4.88
CA LEU A 45 7.70 -2.54 -4.45
C LEU A 45 8.83 -3.11 -5.32
N TYR A 46 8.74 -2.93 -6.63
CA TYR A 46 9.77 -3.38 -7.55
C TYR A 46 11.12 -2.72 -7.27
N LYS A 47 11.14 -1.40 -7.06
CA LYS A 47 12.37 -0.68 -6.68
C LYS A 47 12.95 -1.16 -5.35
N LEU A 48 12.10 -1.38 -4.34
CA LEU A 48 12.54 -1.92 -3.06
C LEU A 48 13.22 -3.29 -3.25
N LEU A 49 12.65 -4.15 -4.08
CA LEU A 49 13.23 -5.46 -4.42
C LEU A 49 14.54 -5.33 -5.20
N GLU A 50 14.67 -4.37 -6.11
CA GLU A 50 15.93 -4.12 -6.82
C GLU A 50 17.03 -3.58 -5.90
N ASP A 51 16.73 -2.58 -5.08
CA ASP A 51 17.69 -1.95 -4.18
C ASP A 51 18.25 -2.96 -3.16
N THR A 52 17.43 -3.91 -2.72
CA THR A 52 17.85 -4.96 -1.77
C THR A 52 18.84 -5.95 -2.38
N LYS A 53 18.79 -6.21 -3.70
CA LYS A 53 19.77 -7.07 -4.38
C LYS A 53 21.20 -6.51 -4.34
N ALA A 54 21.36 -5.22 -4.06
CA ALA A 54 22.67 -4.55 -4.02
C ALA A 54 23.37 -4.59 -2.64
N GLY A 55 22.74 -5.12 -1.59
CA GLY A 55 23.32 -5.11 -0.23
C GLY A 55 22.88 -6.26 0.67
N GLU A 56 21.61 -6.31 1.05
CA GLU A 56 21.02 -7.35 1.90
C GLU A 56 19.96 -8.13 1.11
N THR A 57 20.19 -9.43 0.87
CA THR A 57 19.24 -10.27 0.14
C THR A 57 17.94 -10.42 0.93
N VAL A 58 16.89 -9.72 0.50
CA VAL A 58 15.54 -9.94 1.02
C VAL A 58 15.10 -11.36 0.70
N THR A 59 14.75 -12.09 1.75
CA THR A 59 14.27 -13.48 1.63
C THR A 59 12.75 -13.54 1.66
N HIS A 60 12.10 -12.61 2.37
CA HIS A 60 10.66 -12.60 2.58
C HIS A 60 10.12 -11.17 2.61
N ILE A 61 8.92 -10.97 2.07
CA ILE A 61 8.18 -9.71 2.12
C ILE A 61 6.77 -9.98 2.63
N ALA A 62 6.29 -9.10 3.51
CA ALA A 62 4.88 -9.02 3.86
C ALA A 62 4.40 -7.58 3.75
N VAL A 63 3.27 -7.39 3.05
CA VAL A 63 2.56 -6.11 2.99
C VAL A 63 1.42 -6.14 3.99
N ILE A 64 1.38 -5.16 4.88
CA ILE A 64 0.38 -5.03 5.94
C ILE A 64 -0.62 -3.97 5.53
N PHE A 65 -1.90 -4.33 5.50
CA PHE A 65 -2.99 -3.41 5.27
C PHE A 65 -3.76 -3.16 6.56
N ASP A 66 -4.09 -1.90 6.82
CA ASP A 66 -4.97 -1.54 7.95
C ASP A 66 -6.34 -2.21 7.78
N SER A 67 -6.82 -2.89 8.82
CA SER A 67 -8.21 -3.34 8.87
C SER A 67 -9.09 -2.14 9.21
N ALA A 68 -10.13 -1.86 8.43
CA ALA A 68 -11.05 -0.74 8.63
C ALA A 68 -11.99 -0.92 9.85
N ARG A 69 -11.73 -1.90 10.73
CA ARG A 69 -12.64 -2.27 11.81
C ARG A 69 -12.39 -1.43 13.05
N LYS A 70 -13.45 -1.17 13.84
CA LYS A 70 -13.33 -0.62 15.20
C LYS A 70 -12.34 -1.47 15.99
N THR A 71 -11.32 -0.83 16.54
CA THR A 71 -10.29 -1.48 17.36
C THR A 71 -10.43 -1.07 18.81
N PHE A 72 -9.72 -1.75 19.72
CA PHE A 72 -9.62 -1.33 21.13
C PHE A 72 -9.20 0.14 21.30
N ARG A 73 -8.47 0.71 20.32
CA ARG A 73 -8.07 2.13 20.35
C ARG A 73 -9.28 3.07 20.28
N ASN A 74 -10.33 2.66 19.56
CA ASN A 74 -11.58 3.42 19.49
C ASN A 74 -12.39 3.34 20.79
N ASP A 75 -12.21 2.28 21.59
CA ASP A 75 -12.86 2.15 22.90
C ASP A 75 -12.15 3.00 23.97
N ILE A 76 -10.82 3.18 23.85
CA ILE A 76 -10.02 4.06 24.71
C ILE A 76 -10.20 5.53 24.33
N TYR A 77 -10.26 5.83 23.03
CA TYR A 77 -10.40 7.19 22.51
C TYR A 77 -11.37 7.21 21.32
N PRO A 78 -12.61 7.69 21.53
CA PRO A 78 -13.65 7.71 20.50
C PRO A 78 -13.25 8.48 19.23
N ASP A 79 -12.50 9.58 19.38
CA ASP A 79 -12.10 10.44 18.26
C ASP A 79 -10.82 9.93 17.54
N TYR A 80 -10.36 8.71 17.84
CA TYR A 80 -9.21 8.13 17.18
C TYR A 80 -9.43 8.00 15.66
N LYS A 81 -8.59 8.68 14.86
CA LYS A 81 -8.69 8.78 13.40
C LYS A 81 -10.01 9.41 12.90
N ALA A 82 -10.80 10.07 13.75
CA ALA A 82 -12.07 10.70 13.35
C ALA A 82 -11.87 11.86 12.35
N ASN A 83 -10.67 12.44 12.32
CA ASN A 83 -10.28 13.52 11.40
C ASN A 83 -9.66 13.03 10.08
N ARG A 84 -9.68 11.72 9.79
CA ARG A 84 -9.22 11.23 8.48
C ARG A 84 -10.31 11.46 7.46
N ASP A 85 -9.97 12.20 6.41
CA ASP A 85 -10.82 12.32 5.23
C ASP A 85 -11.04 10.95 4.59
N GLU A 86 -12.19 10.79 3.96
CA GLU A 86 -12.44 9.61 3.15
C GLU A 86 -11.42 9.53 2.00
N PRO A 87 -11.00 8.30 1.61
CA PRO A 87 -10.16 8.15 0.44
C PRO A 87 -10.84 8.75 -0.80
N PRO A 88 -10.09 9.40 -1.72
CA PRO A 88 -10.64 9.93 -2.96
C PRO A 88 -11.42 8.87 -3.76
N GLU A 89 -12.49 9.29 -4.46
CA GLU A 89 -13.39 8.39 -5.19
C GLU A 89 -12.66 7.57 -6.28
N ASP A 90 -11.62 8.12 -6.89
CA ASP A 90 -10.80 7.44 -7.89
C ASP A 90 -9.76 6.50 -7.27
N LEU A 91 -9.44 6.66 -5.98
CA LEU A 91 -8.58 5.74 -5.22
C LEU A 91 -9.36 4.55 -4.68
N LYS A 92 -10.60 4.74 -4.21
CA LYS A 92 -11.47 3.69 -3.65
C LYS A 92 -11.48 2.38 -4.47
N PRO A 93 -11.70 2.39 -5.80
CA PRO A 93 -11.78 1.15 -6.58
C PRO A 93 -10.39 0.50 -6.81
N GLN A 94 -9.29 1.22 -6.59
CA GLN A 94 -7.93 0.68 -6.72
C GLN A 94 -7.50 -0.17 -5.52
N PHE A 95 -8.11 0.00 -4.33
CA PHE A 95 -7.75 -0.79 -3.15
C PHE A 95 -7.91 -2.30 -3.36
N GLY A 96 -8.95 -2.73 -4.08
CA GLY A 96 -9.15 -4.14 -4.41
C GLY A 96 -8.03 -4.66 -5.32
N LEU A 97 -7.74 -3.92 -6.39
CA LEU A 97 -6.68 -4.28 -7.34
C LEU A 97 -5.29 -4.37 -6.68
N ILE A 98 -4.99 -3.50 -5.71
CA ILE A 98 -3.70 -3.51 -5.00
C ILE A 98 -3.58 -4.69 -4.04
N ARG A 99 -4.70 -5.21 -3.52
CA ARG A 99 -4.68 -6.41 -2.66
C ARG A 99 -4.56 -7.70 -3.46
N ASP A 100 -5.05 -7.72 -4.69
CA ASP A 100 -4.98 -8.88 -5.59
C ASP A 100 -3.65 -8.98 -6.35
N ALA A 101 -2.95 -7.85 -6.54
CA ALA A 101 -1.67 -7.75 -7.25
C ALA A 101 -0.48 -8.32 -6.45
#